data_AF-A0A8S0P8C2-F1
#
_entry.id   AF-A0A8S0P8C2-F1
#
_cell.length_a   1.000
_cell.length_b   1.000
_cell.length_c   1.000
_cell.angle_alpha   90.00
_cell.angle_beta   90.00
_cell.angle_gamma   90.00
#
_symmetry.space_group_name_H-M   'P 1'
#
loop_
_entity.id
_entity.type
_entity.pdbx_description
1 polymer ?
#
loop_
_entity_poly.entity_id
_entity_poly.type
_entity_poly.pdbx_seq_one_letter_code
_entity_poly.pdbx_strand_id
1 'polypeptide(L)'
;MTDKGQELTEVLDDEVFVESNDENLMDNVITLEEDNVGGNAAIVPEMGIKFNDKQELFEFYKKYAYEVGFPVRRRNSGKYNGVVTYVTLTCSRGGQRRDKKGSSLKPQPTIQTGCKARITASSDIRGIWRICTVDLKHNHKTSPSKSRLY
;
A
#
# COMPACT_ATOMS: atom_id res chain seq x y z
N MET A 1 26.94 -37.08 56.38
CA MET A 1 27.41 -36.26 55.23
C MET A 1 26.17 -35.68 54.55
N THR A 2 25.40 -34.80 55.21
CA THR A 2 25.47 -33.31 55.20
C THR A 2 25.46 -32.67 53.80
N ASP A 3 24.25 -32.23 53.41
CA ASP A 3 23.79 -30.93 52.88
C ASP A 3 24.76 -29.89 52.27
N LYS A 4 24.16 -29.04 51.39
CA LYS A 4 24.60 -27.75 50.80
C LYS A 4 25.36 -27.86 49.46
N GLY A 5 25.08 -27.06 48.42
CA GLY A 5 24.17 -25.92 48.28
C GLY A 5 24.29 -25.30 46.86
N GLN A 6 23.29 -24.49 46.51
CA GLN A 6 23.30 -23.20 45.75
C GLN A 6 24.21 -23.03 44.53
N GLU A 7 23.64 -22.77 43.34
CA GLU A 7 23.33 -21.44 42.78
C GLU A 7 24.51 -20.88 41.97
N LEU A 8 24.28 -20.65 40.68
CA LEU A 8 24.92 -19.58 39.90
C LEU A 8 23.96 -19.18 38.79
N THR A 9 23.13 -18.18 39.09
CA THR A 9 22.49 -17.28 38.14
C THR A 9 23.54 -16.34 37.57
N GLU A 10 23.68 -16.24 36.25
CA GLU A 10 24.04 -15.00 35.55
C GLU A 10 23.32 -14.94 34.18
N VAL A 11 22.31 -14.06 34.13
CA VAL A 11 21.92 -13.13 33.04
C VAL A 11 22.79 -13.15 31.76
N LEU A 12 22.24 -13.06 30.55
CA LEU A 12 21.92 -11.78 29.90
C LEU A 12 20.94 -11.95 28.70
N ASP A 13 19.86 -11.18 28.80
CA ASP A 13 19.15 -10.34 27.82
C ASP A 13 18.53 -10.88 26.52
N ASP A 14 17.19 -10.82 26.54
CA ASP A 14 16.24 -10.52 25.46
C ASP A 14 16.83 -9.89 24.18
N GLU A 15 17.02 -10.71 23.15
CA GLU A 15 17.02 -10.21 21.77
C GLU A 15 15.56 -10.03 21.33
N VAL A 16 14.98 -8.90 21.73
CA VAL A 16 13.85 -8.30 21.02
C VAL A 16 14.34 -7.97 19.62
N PHE A 17 14.01 -8.81 18.63
CA PHE A 17 14.15 -8.41 17.25
C PHE A 17 13.07 -7.38 16.94
N VAL A 18 13.39 -6.11 17.20
CA VAL A 18 12.64 -4.97 16.72
C VAL A 18 12.77 -5.01 15.20
N GLU A 19 11.81 -5.61 14.50
CA GLU A 19 11.64 -5.31 13.09
C GLU A 19 11.22 -3.84 13.01
N SER A 20 12.23 -2.97 12.89
CA SER A 20 12.10 -1.56 12.61
C SER A 20 11.40 -1.41 11.27
N ASN A 21 10.09 -1.23 11.36
CA ASN A 21 9.20 -1.01 10.25
C ASN A 21 9.31 0.44 9.77
N ASP A 22 10.40 0.80 9.08
CA ASP A 22 10.51 2.05 8.29
C ASP A 22 11.72 1.98 7.34
N GLU A 23 11.50 1.46 6.13
CA GLU A 23 12.26 1.91 4.97
C GLU A 23 11.31 2.62 4.00
N ASN A 24 11.08 3.90 4.30
CA ASN A 24 10.90 4.89 3.25
C ASN A 24 12.20 4.95 2.44
N LEU A 25 12.24 4.24 1.32
CA LEU A 25 13.11 4.60 0.22
C LEU A 25 12.24 5.25 -0.86
N MET A 26 12.29 6.58 -0.88
CA MET A 26 11.93 7.38 -2.04
C MET A 26 12.88 7.02 -3.18
N ASP A 27 12.48 6.10 -4.05
CA ASP A 27 13.06 6.03 -5.39
C ASP A 27 12.09 6.67 -6.37
N ASN A 28 12.21 8.00 -6.42
CA ASN A 28 11.83 8.81 -7.56
C ASN A 28 12.95 8.73 -8.60
N VAL A 29 12.88 7.73 -9.48
CA VAL A 29 13.09 7.86 -10.93
C VAL A 29 12.33 6.70 -11.55
N ILE A 30 11.28 6.99 -12.31
CA ILE A 30 10.75 6.03 -13.27
C ILE A 30 10.79 6.72 -14.62
N THR A 31 11.86 6.48 -15.34
CA THR A 31 11.90 6.57 -16.80
C THR A 31 11.07 5.38 -17.30
N LEU A 32 9.83 5.61 -17.75
CA LEU A 32 9.11 4.60 -18.51
C LEU A 32 9.33 4.92 -19.98
N GLU A 33 10.08 4.04 -20.63
CA GLU A 33 10.23 4.00 -22.07
C GLU A 33 8.84 3.78 -22.69
N GLU A 34 8.50 4.63 -23.66
CA GLU A 34 7.22 4.61 -24.37
C GLU A 34 7.20 3.47 -25.39
N ASP A 35 6.90 2.25 -24.94
CA ASP A 35 6.52 1.18 -25.87
C ASP A 35 5.01 1.19 -26.11
N ASN A 36 4.68 1.86 -27.21
CA ASN A 36 3.38 1.91 -27.86
C ASN A 36 3.00 0.55 -28.44
N VAL A 37 2.04 -0.17 -27.83
CA VAL A 37 1.19 -1.15 -28.52
C VAL A 37 -0.23 -1.15 -27.92
N GLY A 38 -1.20 -0.69 -28.71
CA GLY A 38 -2.54 -1.28 -28.72
C GLY A 38 -3.66 -0.47 -28.07
N GLY A 39 -4.29 0.43 -28.85
CA GLY A 39 -5.68 0.86 -28.67
C GLY A 39 -5.91 1.81 -27.48
N ASN A 40 -6.40 3.01 -27.77
CA ASN A 40 -6.82 4.00 -26.77
C ASN A 40 -8.14 3.59 -26.09
N ALA A 41 -8.20 2.37 -25.56
CA ALA A 41 -9.30 1.90 -24.73
C ALA A 41 -9.07 2.47 -23.32
N ALA A 42 -10.07 3.17 -22.79
CA ALA A 42 -9.99 3.74 -21.45
C ALA A 42 -9.72 2.61 -20.43
N ILE A 43 -8.62 2.72 -19.68
CA ILE A 43 -8.20 1.73 -18.69
C ILE A 43 -9.02 1.96 -17.42
N VAL A 44 -10.27 1.50 -17.38
CA VAL A 44 -11.16 1.67 -16.22
C VAL A 44 -11.17 0.39 -15.37
N PRO A 45 -10.83 0.45 -14.07
CA PRO A 45 -10.93 -0.72 -13.19
C PRO A 45 -12.36 -1.17 -13.01
N GLU A 46 -12.61 -2.45 -13.28
CA GLU A 46 -13.90 -3.09 -13.07
C GLU A 46 -13.76 -4.37 -12.25
N MET A 47 -14.84 -4.76 -11.58
CA MET A 47 -14.87 -6.03 -10.84
C MET A 47 -14.73 -7.21 -11.81
N GLY A 48 -13.97 -8.21 -11.41
CA GLY A 48 -13.81 -9.44 -12.18
C GLY A 48 -12.63 -9.47 -13.15
N ILE A 49 -11.98 -8.32 -13.42
CA ILE A 49 -10.71 -8.28 -14.17
C ILE A 49 -9.69 -9.15 -13.45
N LYS A 50 -8.93 -9.94 -14.22
CA LYS A 50 -7.95 -10.91 -13.74
C LYS A 50 -6.53 -10.54 -14.19
N PHE A 51 -5.56 -10.89 -13.36
CA PHE A 51 -4.13 -10.69 -13.61
C PHE A 51 -3.37 -11.95 -13.21
N ASN A 52 -2.25 -12.21 -13.88
CA ASN A 52 -1.42 -13.38 -13.61
C ASN A 52 -0.68 -13.23 -12.28
N ASP A 53 -0.36 -12.00 -11.90
CA ASP A 53 0.31 -11.70 -10.65
C ASP A 53 -0.12 -10.35 -10.05
N LYS A 54 0.46 -10.05 -8.88
CA LYS A 54 0.21 -8.80 -8.15
C LYS A 54 0.82 -7.56 -8.83
N GLN A 55 1.84 -7.75 -9.66
CA GLN A 55 2.60 -6.68 -10.30
C GLN A 55 1.81 -6.14 -11.48
N GLU A 56 1.28 -7.00 -12.34
CA GLU A 56 0.36 -6.65 -13.43
C GLU A 56 -0.86 -5.87 -12.90
N LEU A 57 -1.47 -6.35 -11.80
CA LEU A 57 -2.55 -5.64 -11.12
C LEU A 57 -2.15 -4.22 -10.68
N PHE A 58 -0.94 -4.08 -10.12
CA PHE A 58 -0.46 -2.80 -9.63
C PHE A 58 -0.18 -1.83 -10.78
N GLU A 59 0.44 -2.31 -11.86
CA GLU A 59 0.71 -1.52 -13.07
C GLU A 59 -0.57 -1.08 -13.76
N PHE A 60 -1.56 -1.97 -13.87
CA PHE A 60 -2.89 -1.64 -14.37
C PHE A 60 -3.52 -0.48 -13.59
N TYR A 61 -3.55 -0.57 -12.26
CA TYR A 61 -4.15 0.48 -11.45
C TYR A 61 -3.33 1.78 -11.46
N LYS A 62 -1.99 1.67 -11.60
CA LYS A 62 -1.11 2.82 -11.73
C LYS A 62 -1.34 3.58 -13.05
N LYS A 63 -1.55 2.86 -14.17
CA LYS A 63 -1.92 3.45 -15.46
C LYS A 63 -3.24 4.22 -15.36
N TYR A 64 -4.28 3.59 -14.79
CA TYR A 64 -5.55 4.27 -14.49
C TYR A 64 -5.35 5.53 -13.62
N ALA A 65 -4.57 5.41 -12.54
CA ALA A 65 -4.35 6.52 -11.63
C ALA A 65 -3.57 7.68 -12.27
N TYR A 66 -2.68 7.37 -13.21
CA TYR A 66 -1.99 8.35 -14.03
C TYR A 66 -2.97 9.13 -14.92
N GLU A 67 -3.83 8.41 -15.64
CA GLU A 67 -4.85 8.99 -16.54
C GLU A 67 -5.89 9.83 -15.81
N VAL A 68 -6.29 9.42 -14.59
CA VAL A 68 -7.26 10.18 -13.77
C VAL A 68 -6.58 11.31 -13.00
N GLY A 69 -5.31 11.13 -12.63
CA GLY A 69 -4.50 12.16 -12.01
C GLY A 69 -4.47 12.13 -10.49
N PHE A 70 -4.19 10.97 -9.88
CA PHE A 70 -4.03 10.84 -8.44
C PHE A 70 -2.90 9.88 -8.05
N PRO A 71 -2.24 10.08 -6.90
CA PRO A 71 -1.23 9.15 -6.41
C PRO A 71 -1.83 7.89 -5.80
N VAL A 72 -1.17 6.76 -6.01
CA VAL A 72 -1.57 5.43 -5.50
C VAL A 72 -0.76 5.07 -4.26
N ARG A 73 -1.42 4.47 -3.28
CA ARG A 73 -0.81 3.87 -2.08
C ARG A 73 -1.36 2.47 -1.86
N ARG A 74 -0.48 1.50 -1.59
CA ARG A 74 -0.86 0.19 -1.05
C ARG A 74 -1.25 0.35 0.43
N ARG A 75 -2.48 -0.01 0.79
CA ARG A 75 -3.00 0.20 2.16
C ARG A 75 -2.89 -1.04 3.04
N ASN A 76 -3.43 -2.17 2.56
CA ASN A 76 -3.49 -3.42 3.30
C ASN A 76 -3.11 -4.57 2.37
N SER A 77 -2.49 -5.59 2.93
CA SER A 77 -2.33 -6.90 2.33
C SER A 77 -2.52 -7.96 3.39
N GLY A 78 -3.21 -9.05 3.07
CA GLY A 78 -3.26 -10.22 3.94
C GLY A 78 -2.46 -11.35 3.37
N LYS A 79 -1.98 -12.21 4.27
CA LYS A 79 -1.28 -13.43 3.93
C LYS A 79 -2.07 -14.63 4.43
N TYR A 80 -2.07 -15.70 3.66
CA TYR A 80 -2.48 -17.03 4.09
C TYR A 80 -1.31 -17.98 3.84
N ASN A 81 -0.87 -18.70 4.87
CA ASN A 81 0.31 -19.58 4.82
C ASN A 81 1.57 -18.88 4.25
N GLY A 82 1.83 -17.63 4.67
CA GLY A 82 2.97 -16.84 4.21
C GLY A 82 2.81 -16.18 2.83
N VAL A 83 1.80 -16.58 2.05
CA VAL A 83 1.54 -16.05 0.70
C VAL A 83 0.53 -14.93 0.75
N VAL A 84 0.79 -13.81 0.05
CA VAL A 84 -0.15 -12.69 -0.02
C VAL A 84 -1.40 -13.09 -0.81
N THR A 85 -2.57 -13.04 -0.17
CA THR A 85 -3.85 -13.46 -0.74
C THR A 85 -4.81 -12.33 -1.06
N TYR A 86 -4.62 -11.15 -0.46
CA TYR A 86 -5.38 -9.97 -0.81
C TYR A 86 -4.52 -8.72 -0.77
N VAL A 87 -4.86 -7.72 -1.59
CA VAL A 87 -4.25 -6.40 -1.62
C VAL A 87 -5.31 -5.33 -1.83
N THR A 88 -5.15 -4.19 -1.16
CA THR A 88 -5.97 -2.99 -1.42
C THR A 88 -5.07 -1.84 -1.86
N LEU A 89 -5.36 -1.30 -3.04
CA LEU A 89 -4.71 -0.12 -3.61
C LEU A 89 -5.66 1.07 -3.46
N THR A 90 -5.16 2.19 -2.94
CA THR A 90 -5.98 3.35 -2.56
C THR A 90 -5.39 4.64 -3.09
N CYS A 91 -6.18 5.70 -3.17
CA CYS A 91 -5.64 7.04 -3.33
C CYS A 91 -4.78 7.45 -2.11
N SER A 92 -3.59 8.01 -2.33
CA SER A 92 -2.70 8.45 -1.24
C SER A 92 -3.25 9.62 -0.42
N ARG A 93 -4.25 10.35 -0.95
CA ARG A 93 -5.02 11.36 -0.19
C ARG A 93 -6.10 10.75 0.72
N GLY A 94 -6.18 9.41 0.79
CA GLY A 94 -7.08 8.71 1.69
C GLY A 94 -6.63 8.74 3.15
N GLY A 95 -7.56 8.37 4.04
CA GLY A 95 -7.33 8.33 5.49
C GLY A 95 -7.52 9.67 6.18
N GLN A 96 -7.36 9.66 7.50
CA GLN A 96 -7.38 10.84 8.35
C GLN A 96 -6.15 10.84 9.24
N ARG A 97 -5.56 12.02 9.48
CA ARG A 97 -4.48 12.16 10.44
C ARG A 97 -5.06 11.84 11.81
N ARG A 98 -4.37 10.97 12.56
CA ARG A 98 -4.59 10.90 14.00
C ARG A 98 -3.85 12.08 14.61
N ASP A 99 -4.59 13.10 15.02
CA ASP A 99 -3.99 14.18 15.78
C ASP A 99 -3.44 13.62 17.09
N LYS A 100 -2.16 13.89 17.37
CA LYS A 100 -1.57 13.55 18.67
C LYS A 100 -2.23 14.46 19.70
N LYS A 101 -3.20 13.93 20.46
CA LYS A 101 -3.79 14.63 21.61
C LYS A 101 -2.66 15.08 22.53
N GLY A 102 -2.60 16.38 22.84
CA GLY A 102 -1.60 16.97 23.76
C GLY A 102 -0.45 17.74 23.12
N SER A 103 -0.38 17.85 21.78
CA SER A 103 0.59 18.75 21.15
C SER A 103 0.05 20.18 21.12
N SER A 104 0.70 21.11 21.81
CA SER A 104 0.40 22.55 21.76
C SER A 104 0.87 23.23 20.47
N LEU A 105 1.52 22.49 19.56
CA LEU A 105 1.99 23.01 18.28
C LEU A 105 0.88 22.95 17.23
N LYS A 106 0.81 23.99 16.38
CA LYS A 106 -0.10 24.01 15.24
C LYS A 106 0.18 22.78 14.35
N PRO A 107 -0.82 21.95 14.03
CA PRO A 107 -0.59 20.77 13.21
C PRO A 107 -0.20 21.20 11.78
N GLN A 108 0.87 20.58 11.25
CA GLN A 108 1.29 20.78 9.87
C GLN A 108 0.12 20.46 8.90
N PRO A 109 -0.10 21.29 7.85
CA PRO A 109 -1.09 21.00 6.82
C PRO A 109 -0.90 19.60 6.23
N THR A 110 -2.00 18.88 6.03
CA THR A 110 -1.95 17.52 5.48
C THR A 110 -2.62 17.47 4.11
N ILE A 111 -2.15 16.54 3.28
CA ILE A 111 -2.76 16.25 1.98
C ILE A 111 -3.90 15.22 2.08
N GLN A 112 -4.21 14.71 3.29
CA GLN A 112 -5.23 13.69 3.50
C GLN A 112 -6.62 14.33 3.50
N THR A 113 -7.47 13.89 2.58
CA THR A 113 -8.85 14.40 2.41
C THR A 113 -9.90 13.39 2.85
N GLY A 114 -9.50 12.24 3.40
CA GLY A 114 -10.44 11.14 3.66
C GLY A 114 -10.94 10.45 2.40
N CYS A 115 -10.21 10.56 1.28
CA CYS A 115 -10.57 9.92 0.01
C CYS A 115 -10.78 8.40 0.18
N LYS A 116 -11.88 7.89 -0.39
CA LYS A 116 -12.28 6.47 -0.31
C LYS A 116 -11.97 5.67 -1.57
N ALA A 117 -11.54 6.34 -2.64
CA ALA A 117 -11.18 5.71 -3.90
C ALA A 117 -10.15 4.59 -3.70
N ARG A 118 -10.52 3.38 -4.14
CA ARG A 118 -9.73 2.16 -4.00
C ARG A 118 -10.12 1.09 -5.01
N ILE A 119 -9.21 0.14 -5.18
CA ILE A 119 -9.55 -1.21 -5.60
C ILE A 119 -9.05 -2.23 -4.57
N THR A 120 -9.76 -3.34 -4.45
CA THR A 120 -9.29 -4.52 -3.71
C THR A 120 -9.27 -5.70 -4.65
N ALA A 121 -8.21 -6.50 -4.55
CA ALA A 121 -8.08 -7.74 -5.30
C ALA A 121 -7.63 -8.87 -4.39
N SER A 122 -7.98 -10.09 -4.77
CA SER A 122 -7.56 -11.32 -4.09
C SER A 122 -6.99 -12.32 -5.10
N SER A 123 -5.99 -13.09 -4.68
CA SER A 123 -5.49 -14.23 -5.46
C SER A 123 -6.29 -15.50 -5.16
N ASP A 124 -6.46 -16.33 -6.18
CA ASP A 124 -6.94 -17.70 -6.02
C ASP A 124 -5.79 -18.69 -5.76
N ILE A 125 -6.14 -19.96 -5.56
CA ILE A 125 -5.15 -21.04 -5.34
C ILE A 125 -4.19 -21.26 -6.52
N ARG A 126 -4.52 -20.74 -7.70
CA ARG A 126 -3.69 -20.81 -8.92
C ARG A 126 -2.77 -19.60 -9.05
N GLY A 127 -2.82 -18.66 -8.10
CA GLY A 127 -2.06 -17.41 -8.13
C GLY A 127 -2.70 -16.31 -8.98
N ILE A 128 -3.89 -16.53 -9.56
CA ILE A 128 -4.57 -15.56 -10.40
C ILE A 128 -5.24 -14.51 -9.51
N TRP A 129 -4.89 -13.25 -9.73
CA TRP A 129 -5.46 -12.11 -9.01
C TRP A 129 -6.74 -11.65 -9.68
N ARG A 130 -7.77 -11.35 -8.90
CA ARG A 130 -9.05 -10.81 -9.39
C ARG A 130 -9.45 -9.58 -8.59
N ILE A 131 -9.88 -8.51 -9.28
CA ILE A 131 -10.50 -7.36 -8.63
C ILE A 131 -11.86 -7.77 -8.07
N CYS A 132 -12.06 -7.60 -6.76
CA CYS A 132 -13.29 -7.94 -6.05
C CYS A 132 -14.06 -6.71 -5.53
N THR A 133 -13.39 -5.56 -5.39
CA THR A 133 -14.04 -4.30 -4.97
C THR A 133 -13.49 -3.14 -5.78
N VAL A 134 -14.38 -2.25 -6.21
CA VAL A 134 -14.04 -1.02 -6.95
C VAL A 134 -14.80 0.16 -6.35
N ASP A 135 -14.08 1.21 -5.95
CA ASP A 135 -14.61 2.54 -5.64
C ASP A 135 -13.72 3.58 -6.33
N LEU A 136 -14.25 4.22 -7.37
CA LEU A 136 -13.48 5.17 -8.18
C LEU A 136 -13.78 6.63 -7.83
N LYS A 137 -14.70 6.90 -6.90
CA LYS A 137 -15.15 8.26 -6.61
C LYS A 137 -14.13 9.00 -5.73
N HIS A 138 -13.60 10.08 -6.27
CA HIS A 138 -12.76 11.00 -5.51
C HIS A 138 -13.58 12.11 -4.83
N ASN A 139 -13.14 12.54 -3.66
CA ASN A 139 -13.70 13.68 -2.93
C ASN A 139 -12.80 14.93 -2.99
N HIS A 140 -11.81 14.90 -3.88
CA HIS A 140 -10.87 15.98 -4.12
C HIS A 140 -10.66 16.12 -5.62
N LYS A 141 -10.10 17.25 -6.05
CA LYS A 141 -9.72 17.45 -7.45
C LYS A 141 -8.65 16.43 -7.84
N THR A 142 -8.88 15.71 -8.93
CA THR A 142 -7.88 14.91 -9.64
C THR A 142 -7.42 15.67 -10.87
N SER A 143 -6.17 15.47 -11.30
CA SER A 143 -5.63 16.19 -12.45
C SER A 143 -4.43 15.46 -13.02
N PRO A 144 -4.49 15.01 -14.28
CA PRO A 144 -3.37 14.27 -14.91
C PRO A 144 -2.10 15.11 -15.04
N SER A 145 -2.23 16.44 -15.14
CA SER A 145 -1.06 17.34 -15.13
C SER A 145 -0.37 17.41 -13.77
N LYS A 146 -1.07 17.07 -12.68
CA LYS A 146 -0.53 17.06 -11.31
C LYS A 146 -0.16 15.66 -10.81
N SER A 147 -0.47 14.58 -11.53
CA SER A 147 -0.03 13.23 -11.15
C SER A 147 1.46 13.01 -11.35
N ARG A 148 2.13 13.82 -12.18
CA ARG A 148 3.59 13.79 -12.37
C ARG A 148 4.40 14.28 -11.15
N LEU A 149 3.73 14.83 -10.13
CA LEU A 149 4.38 15.48 -8.97
C LEU A 149 4.31 14.63 -7.68
N TYR A 150 3.74 13.42 -7.73
CA TYR A 150 3.48 12.60 -6.54
C TYR A 150 3.84 11.12 -6.73
#